data_AF-A0A2N3AQ99-F1
#
_entry.id   AF-A0A2N3AQ99-F1
#
_cell.length_a   1.000
_cell.length_b   1.000
_cell.length_c   1.000
_cell.angle_alpha   90.00
_cell.angle_beta   90.00
_cell.angle_gamma   90.00
#
_symmetry.space_group_name_H-M   'P 1'
#
loop_
_entity.id
_entity.type
_entity.pdbx_description
1 polymer ?
#
loop_
_entity_poly.entity_id
_entity_poly.type
_entity_poly.pdbx_seq_one_letter_code
_entity_poly.pdbx_strand_id
1 'polypeptide(L)'
;MLKNEIHELIITDEKNAGPRKKVNNISYLVFVRIEEGGIVAIGDKVYLEGKIIGEVAGFDETHISNHWNIVIKSSKKAIGIELNAPIEGEIPLVKKNKKYYKEEVLEWLIYLQTMLD
;
A
#
# COMPACT_ATOMS: atom_id res chain seq x y z
N MET A 1 2.56 2.71 -9.47
CA MET A 1 1.18 2.27 -9.76
C MET A 1 0.65 3.11 -10.89
N LEU A 2 0.15 2.44 -11.91
CA LEU A 2 -0.38 3.06 -13.11
C LEU A 2 -1.86 3.37 -12.91
N LYS A 3 -2.34 4.39 -13.62
CA LYS A 3 -3.77 4.69 -13.66
C LYS A 3 -4.55 3.46 -14.15
N ASN A 4 -5.70 3.22 -13.55
CA ASN A 4 -6.62 2.10 -13.77
C ASN A 4 -6.13 0.72 -13.30
N GLU A 5 -4.94 0.61 -12.69
CA GLU A 5 -4.56 -0.64 -12.02
C GLU A 5 -5.52 -0.92 -10.86
N ILE A 6 -5.84 -2.20 -10.68
CA ILE A 6 -6.64 -2.69 -9.54
C ILE A 6 -5.68 -3.32 -8.54
N HIS A 7 -5.83 -2.95 -7.28
CA HIS A 7 -5.05 -3.50 -6.18
C HIS A 7 -5.98 -3.92 -5.05
N GLU A 8 -5.56 -4.94 -4.31
CA GLU A 8 -6.21 -5.34 -3.08
C GLU A 8 -5.47 -4.75 -1.89
N LEU A 9 -6.23 -4.11 -0.99
CA LEU A 9 -5.71 -3.61 0.27
C LEU A 9 -5.88 -4.67 1.33
N ILE A 10 -4.77 -5.06 1.95
CA ILE A 10 -4.78 -5.98 3.10
C ILE A 10 -4.22 -5.25 4.32
N ILE A 11 -4.76 -5.54 5.50
CA ILE A 11 -4.40 -4.87 6.75
C ILE A 11 -3.89 -5.86 7.78
N THR A 12 -2.88 -5.45 8.55
CA THR A 12 -2.28 -6.23 9.63
C THR A 12 -2.04 -5.35 10.86
N ASP A 13 -2.12 -5.96 12.04
CA ASP A 13 -1.71 -5.38 13.31
C ASP A 13 -0.33 -5.87 13.79
N GLU A 14 0.38 -6.64 12.94
CA GLU A 14 1.74 -7.07 13.25
C GLU A 14 2.68 -5.87 13.32
N LYS A 15 3.18 -5.55 14.53
CA LYS A 15 4.05 -4.39 14.78
C LYS A 15 5.33 -4.39 13.94
N ASN A 16 5.81 -5.58 13.57
CA ASN A 16 7.03 -5.78 12.80
C ASN A 16 6.78 -5.90 11.29
N ALA A 17 5.55 -5.68 10.81
CA ALA A 17 5.24 -5.68 9.40
C ALA A 17 6.09 -4.64 8.65
N GLY A 18 6.72 -5.07 7.56
CA GLY A 18 7.65 -4.26 6.79
C GLY A 18 8.30 -5.04 5.65
N PRO A 19 9.16 -4.37 4.86
CA PRO A 19 9.83 -4.99 3.72
C PRO A 19 10.64 -6.22 4.14
N ARG A 20 10.58 -7.27 3.33
CA ARG A 20 11.28 -8.56 3.57
C ARG A 20 10.91 -9.25 4.90
N LYS A 21 9.81 -8.85 5.55
CA LYS A 21 9.29 -9.53 6.74
C LYS A 21 8.10 -10.40 6.33
N LYS A 22 8.01 -11.56 6.98
CA LYS A 22 6.82 -12.40 6.86
C LYS A 22 5.70 -11.78 7.69
N VAL A 23 4.54 -11.58 7.07
CA VAL A 23 3.30 -11.12 7.72
C VAL A 23 2.29 -12.24 7.53
N ASN A 24 1.82 -12.84 8.62
CA ASN A 24 0.91 -14.00 8.58
C ASN A 24 -0.51 -13.64 9.03
N ASN A 25 -0.65 -12.64 9.90
CA ASN A 25 -1.92 -12.20 10.44
C ASN A 25 -2.44 -10.99 9.65
N ILE A 26 -3.14 -11.29 8.57
CA ILE A 26 -3.76 -10.29 7.69
C ILE A 26 -5.29 -10.37 7.72
N SER A 27 -5.92 -9.31 7.23
CA SER A 27 -7.33 -9.25 6.84
C SER A 27 -7.43 -8.57 5.50
N TYR A 28 -8.32 -9.06 4.64
CA TYR A 28 -8.65 -8.43 3.37
C TYR A 28 -9.60 -7.27 3.63
N LEU A 29 -9.25 -6.08 3.13
CA LEU A 29 -10.01 -4.87 3.37
C LEU A 29 -10.97 -4.60 2.22
N VAL A 30 -10.43 -4.25 1.05
CA VAL A 30 -11.17 -3.82 -0.14
C VAL A 30 -10.28 -3.93 -1.39
N PHE A 31 -10.91 -3.96 -2.56
CA PHE A 31 -10.26 -3.65 -3.84
C PHE A 31 -10.36 -2.16 -4.14
N VAL A 32 -9.30 -1.61 -4.72
CA VAL A 32 -9.25 -0.21 -5.19
C VAL A 32 -8.76 -0.15 -6.62
N ARG A 33 -9.27 0.84 -7.37
CA ARG A 33 -8.72 1.25 -8.66
C ARG A 33 -7.89 2.52 -8.47
N ILE A 34 -6.75 2.58 -9.13
CA ILE A 34 -5.90 3.77 -9.13
C ILE A 34 -6.50 4.83 -10.07
N GLU A 35 -7.08 5.88 -9.51
CA GLU A 35 -7.68 6.98 -10.29
C GLU A 35 -6.61 7.89 -10.92
N GLU A 36 -5.51 8.13 -10.20
CA GLU A 36 -4.33 8.89 -10.66
C GLU A 36 -3.05 8.07 -10.43
N GLY A 37 -2.29 7.84 -11.51
CA GLY A 37 -1.05 7.08 -11.44
C GLY A 37 0.03 7.80 -10.62
N GLY A 38 0.91 7.04 -9.98
CA GLY A 38 1.97 7.61 -9.16
C GLY A 38 2.82 6.58 -8.42
N ILE A 39 3.59 7.07 -7.44
CA ILE A 39 4.42 6.22 -6.57
C ILE A 39 3.77 6.16 -5.18
N VAL A 40 3.48 4.93 -4.78
CA VAL A 40 3.11 4.54 -3.42
C VAL A 40 4.35 3.91 -2.78
N ALA A 41 4.71 4.33 -1.57
CA ALA A 41 5.84 3.74 -0.85
C ALA A 41 5.53 3.43 0.60
N ILE A 42 6.41 2.64 1.19
CA ILE A 42 6.38 2.28 2.61
C ILE A 42 6.35 3.55 3.47
N GLY A 43 5.44 3.56 4.44
CA GLY A 43 5.20 4.67 5.36
C GLY A 43 4.13 5.66 4.90
N ASP A 44 3.68 5.60 3.65
CA ASP A 44 2.58 6.45 3.17
C ASP A 44 1.31 6.18 3.99
N LYS A 45 0.62 7.25 4.39
CA LYS A 45 -0.59 7.16 5.20
C LYS A 45 -1.78 6.80 4.33
N VAL A 46 -2.57 5.83 4.80
CA VAL A 46 -3.77 5.37 4.11
C VAL A 46 -4.99 5.92 4.83
N TYR A 47 -5.87 6.56 4.07
CA TYR A 47 -7.09 7.17 4.59
C TYR A 47 -8.33 6.48 4.03
N LEU A 48 -9.34 6.34 4.86
CA LEU A 48 -10.69 5.92 4.48
C LEU A 48 -11.66 6.90 5.11
N GLU A 49 -12.53 7.53 4.31
CA GLU A 49 -13.48 8.54 4.78
C GLU A 49 -12.83 9.61 5.67
N GLY A 50 -11.65 10.10 5.26
CA GLY A 50 -10.86 11.11 5.98
C GLY A 50 -10.15 10.63 7.25
N LYS A 51 -10.27 9.36 7.65
CA LYS A 51 -9.61 8.78 8.82
C LYS A 51 -8.39 7.96 8.43
N ILE A 52 -7.29 8.13 9.15
CA ILE A 52 -6.11 7.27 8.97
C ILE A 52 -6.46 5.86 9.44
N ILE A 53 -6.38 4.90 8.53
CA ILE A 53 -6.56 3.48 8.84
C ILE A 53 -5.23 2.75 9.03
N GLY A 54 -4.12 3.35 8.61
CA GLY A 54 -2.77 2.81 8.81
C GLY A 54 -1.71 3.48 7.95
N GLU A 55 -0.60 2.78 7.75
CA GLU A 55 0.45 3.16 6.82
C GLU A 55 0.87 1.97 5.95
N VAL A 56 1.32 2.23 4.73
CA VAL A 56 1.84 1.20 3.82
C VAL A 56 3.07 0.55 4.47
N ALA A 57 3.03 -0.77 4.63
CA ALA A 57 4.12 -1.57 5.20
C ALA A 57 4.97 -2.22 4.11
N GLY A 58 4.40 -2.41 2.93
CA GLY A 58 5.03 -3.04 1.78
C GLY A 58 3.99 -3.55 0.81
N PHE A 59 4.44 -4.42 -0.08
CA PHE A 59 3.60 -5.06 -1.08
C PHE A 59 3.82 -6.56 -1.05
N ASP A 60 2.79 -7.31 -1.46
CA ASP A 60 2.83 -8.76 -1.51
C ASP A 60 2.48 -9.27 -2.92
N GLU A 61 3.21 -10.29 -3.31
CA GLU A 61 3.29 -10.87 -4.65
C GLU A 61 2.52 -12.20 -4.76
N THR A 62 1.83 -12.61 -3.69
CA THR A 62 1.14 -13.91 -3.61
C THR A 62 0.12 -14.11 -4.75
N HIS A 63 -0.37 -13.04 -5.38
CA HIS A 63 -1.30 -13.07 -6.50
C HIS A 63 -0.80 -12.37 -7.78
N ILE A 64 0.52 -12.36 -8.06
CA ILE A 64 1.11 -11.66 -9.23
C ILE A 64 0.40 -11.89 -10.57
N SER A 65 -0.31 -13.01 -10.78
CA SER A 65 -1.03 -13.23 -12.03
C SER A 65 -2.19 -12.24 -12.27
N ASN A 66 -2.70 -11.53 -11.26
CA ASN A 66 -3.80 -10.58 -11.42
C ASN A 66 -3.59 -9.21 -10.76
N HIS A 67 -2.96 -9.11 -9.59
CA HIS A 67 -2.71 -7.85 -8.90
C HIS A 67 -1.62 -7.95 -7.83
N TRP A 68 -1.10 -6.80 -7.42
CA TRP A 68 -0.26 -6.67 -6.23
C TRP A 68 -1.14 -6.35 -5.02
N ASN A 69 -0.88 -7.01 -3.89
CA ASN A 69 -1.48 -6.66 -2.61
C ASN A 69 -0.72 -5.48 -2.00
N ILE A 70 -1.43 -4.48 -1.50
CA ILE A 70 -0.85 -3.38 -0.71
C ILE A 70 -1.07 -3.71 0.76
N VAL A 71 0.03 -3.86 1.50
CA VAL A 71 -0.02 -4.21 2.92
C VAL A 71 -0.09 -2.94 3.76
N ILE A 72 -1.13 -2.82 4.58
CA ILE A 72 -1.36 -1.72 5.51
C ILE A 72 -1.05 -2.20 6.92
N LYS A 73 -0.06 -1.59 7.57
CA LYS A 73 0.17 -1.79 9.00
C LYS A 73 -0.66 -0.78 9.78
N SER A 74 -1.42 -1.30 10.74
CA SER A 74 -2.28 -0.52 11.63
C SER A 74 -2.11 -0.93 13.09
N SER A 75 -2.66 -0.16 14.00
CA SER A 75 -2.72 -0.54 15.42
C SER A 75 -3.73 -1.65 15.68
N LYS A 76 -4.71 -1.83 14.79
CA LYS A 76 -5.74 -2.84 14.88
C LYS A 76 -6.07 -3.39 13.50
N LYS A 77 -6.17 -4.71 13.39
CA LYS A 77 -6.66 -5.38 12.20
C LYS A 77 -8.17 -5.16 12.05
N ALA A 78 -8.64 -4.98 10.82
CA ALA A 78 -10.06 -4.82 10.54
C ALA A 78 -10.42 -5.39 9.16
N ILE A 79 -11.71 -5.64 8.92
CA ILE A 79 -12.25 -5.89 7.58
C ILE A 79 -13.02 -4.65 7.08
N GLY A 80 -13.30 -4.57 5.78
CA GLY A 80 -14.01 -3.43 5.19
C GLY A 80 -15.31 -3.07 5.91
N ILE A 81 -16.13 -4.09 6.25
CA ILE A 81 -17.39 -3.91 6.98
C ILE A 81 -17.18 -3.25 8.35
N GLU A 82 -16.15 -3.67 9.10
CA GLU A 82 -15.86 -3.11 10.43
C GLU A 82 -15.40 -1.66 10.36
N LEU A 83 -14.78 -1.25 9.24
CA LEU A 83 -14.39 0.13 8.99
C LEU A 83 -15.51 0.97 8.36
N ASN A 84 -16.68 0.38 8.08
CA ASN A 84 -17.73 0.98 7.25
C ASN A 84 -17.19 1.46 5.90
N ALA A 85 -16.28 0.69 5.30
CA ALA A 85 -15.75 0.99 3.97
C ALA A 85 -16.91 1.00 2.97
N PRO A 86 -17.11 2.09 2.21
CA PRO A 86 -18.17 2.16 1.24
C PRO A 86 -17.88 1.23 0.06
N ILE A 87 -18.92 0.80 -0.65
CA ILE A 87 -18.78 0.07 -1.91
C ILE A 87 -18.19 0.98 -2.99
N GLU A 88 -18.54 2.27 -2.95
CA GLU A 88 -18.01 3.33 -3.80
C GLU A 88 -17.48 4.46 -2.92
N GLY A 89 -16.18 4.75 -3.02
CA GLY A 89 -15.54 5.80 -2.24
C GLY A 89 -14.06 5.91 -2.59
N GLU A 90 -13.40 6.89 -1.98
CA GLU A 90 -11.99 7.17 -2.24
C GLU A 90 -11.11 6.67 -1.10
N ILE A 91 -9.94 6.14 -1.45
CA ILE A 91 -8.89 5.76 -0.50
C ILE A 91 -7.61 6.55 -0.82
N PRO A 92 -7.47 7.77 -0.27
CA PRO A 92 -6.26 8.56 -0.47
C PRO A 92 -5.04 7.89 0.16
N LEU A 93 -3.95 7.86 -0.60
CA LEU A 93 -2.61 7.51 -0.15
C LEU A 93 -1.76 8.78 -0.08
N VAL A 94 -1.50 9.26 1.13
CA VAL A 94 -0.78 10.53 1.34
C VAL A 94 0.64 10.26 1.80
N LYS A 95 1.59 10.85 1.06
CA LYS A 95 3.01 10.70 1.33
C LYS A 95 3.39 11.24 2.71
N LYS A 96 4.09 10.41 3.49
CA LYS A 96 4.56 10.81 4.84
C LYS A 96 5.53 11.99 4.80
N ASN A 97 6.28 12.17 3.70
CA ASN A 97 7.19 13.30 3.49
C ASN A 97 7.43 13.56 2.00
N LYS A 98 7.13 14.77 1.49
CA LYS A 98 7.39 15.17 0.08
C LYS A 98 8.88 15.23 -0.30
N LYS A 99 9.80 15.26 0.68
CA LYS A 99 11.24 15.54 0.47
C LYS A 99 12.06 14.35 -0.08
N TYR A 100 11.64 13.11 0.19
CA TYR A 100 12.43 11.89 -0.11
C TYR A 100 12.46 11.47 -1.59
N TYR A 101 11.68 12.11 -2.46
CA TYR A 101 11.48 11.64 -3.84
C TYR A 101 12.37 12.30 -4.90
N LYS A 102 13.20 13.30 -4.54
CA LYS A 102 14.09 13.94 -5.52
C LYS A 102 15.49 13.31 -5.60
N GLU A 103 16.01 12.73 -4.54
CA GLU A 103 17.40 12.27 -4.50
C GLU A 103 17.49 10.75 -4.35
N GLU A 104 16.78 10.15 -3.39
CA GLU A 104 16.90 8.71 -3.13
C GLU A 104 16.15 7.84 -4.16
N VAL A 105 15.01 8.30 -4.71
CA VAL A 105 14.24 7.49 -5.68
C VAL A 105 14.95 7.36 -7.03
N LEU A 106 15.80 8.33 -7.40
CA LEU A 106 16.68 8.20 -8.56
C LEU A 106 17.72 7.10 -8.33
N GLU A 107 18.34 7.01 -7.15
CA GLU A 107 19.30 5.94 -6.84
C GLU A 107 18.65 4.55 -6.86
N TRP A 108 17.43 4.40 -6.33
CA TRP A 108 16.71 3.12 -6.36
C TRP A 108 16.24 2.71 -7.76
N LEU A 109 15.81 3.67 -8.61
CA LEU A 109 15.44 3.40 -10.00
C LEU A 109 16.67 3.03 -10.85
N ILE A 110 17.80 3.71 -10.64
CA ILE A 110 19.08 3.35 -11.27
C ILE A 110 19.50 1.94 -10.85
N TYR A 111 19.37 1.61 -9.56
CA TYR A 111 19.74 0.29 -9.04
C TYR A 111 18.85 -0.85 -9.59
N LEU A 112 17.54 -0.62 -9.72
CA LEU A 112 16.61 -1.57 -10.34
C LEU A 112 16.90 -1.76 -11.84
N GLN A 113 17.27 -0.70 -12.55
CA GLN A 113 17.63 -0.79 -13.97
C GLN A 113 18.93 -1.57 -14.20
N THR A 114 19.93 -1.42 -13.33
CA THR A 114 21.21 -2.14 -13.43
C THR A 114 21.16 -3.62 -13.04
N MET A 115 20.05 -4.09 -12.45
CA MET A 115 19.86 -5.50 -12.05
C MET A 115 19.00 -6.28 -13.06
N LEU A 116 18.61 -5.65 -14.16
CA LEU A 116 17.83 -6.26 -15.25
C LEU A 116 18.64 -6.50 -16.53
N ASP A 117 19.98 -6.41 -16.45
CA ASP A 117 20.92 -6.84 -17.51
C ASP A 117 21.57 -8.19 -17.18
#